data_AF-A0A2N9LEQ6-F1
#
_entry.id   AF-A0A2N9LEQ6-F1
#
_cell.length_a   1.000
_cell.length_b   1.000
_cell.length_c   1.000
_cell.angle_alpha   90.00
_cell.angle_beta   90.00
_cell.angle_gamma   90.00
#
_symmetry.space_group_name_H-M   'P 1'
#
loop_
_entity.id
_entity.type
_entity.pdbx_description
1 polymer ?
#
loop_
_entity_poly.entity_id
_entity_poly.type
_entity_poly.pdbx_seq_one_letter_code
_entity_poly.pdbx_strand_id
1 'polypeptide(L)'
;MLSMFKRLVMIAVVLAAASAGLAHAQVASPSQAQRKTSTPYTGDLSIFDSPGREDRLQINRVMDILGIGPGKNVADIGAGSGWFTVRAARRVTETGLVYAVDINPEAIRFIENRAEREHLHNVRPILSKADDPLLPANSVDAVLLLKTYHEVEKPVILLRNLRASLRAGAEIGIIDRNGNGENHGVGKNVVVREAAEAGYVLTAQYDFVKGDGMDYFLVFALKP
;
A
#
# COMPACT_ATOMS: atom_id res chain seq x y z
N MET A 1 14.91 -43.87 -86.71
CA MET A 1 15.03 -45.33 -86.59
C MET A 1 14.62 -45.71 -85.17
N LEU A 2 13.47 -46.40 -85.07
CA LEU A 2 13.06 -47.35 -84.01
C LEU A 2 13.21 -47.02 -82.50
N SER A 3 12.07 -47.13 -81.80
CA SER A 3 11.85 -48.00 -80.62
C SER A 3 12.58 -47.64 -79.30
N MET A 4 12.09 -47.88 -78.07
CA MET A 4 10.88 -48.47 -77.51
C MET A 4 10.82 -48.07 -76.02
N PHE A 5 9.60 -48.05 -75.51
CA PHE A 5 9.18 -48.11 -74.11
C PHE A 5 10.15 -48.79 -73.11
N LYS A 6 10.23 -48.24 -71.90
CA LYS A 6 9.89 -48.96 -70.65
C LYS A 6 9.62 -47.99 -69.50
N ARG A 7 8.49 -48.19 -68.84
CA ARG A 7 7.99 -47.45 -67.67
C ARG A 7 8.90 -47.70 -66.47
N LEU A 8 9.23 -46.66 -65.70
CA LEU A 8 9.73 -46.80 -64.34
C LEU A 8 8.93 -45.86 -63.43
N VAL A 9 8.38 -46.46 -62.37
CA VAL A 9 7.55 -45.85 -61.35
C VAL A 9 8.34 -44.77 -60.62
N MET A 10 7.81 -43.55 -60.56
CA MET A 10 8.39 -42.42 -59.85
C MET A 10 7.87 -42.41 -58.41
N ILE A 11 8.68 -42.88 -57.46
CA ILE A 11 8.45 -42.63 -56.03
C ILE A 11 9.14 -41.29 -55.71
N ALA A 12 8.32 -40.25 -55.53
CA ALA A 12 8.79 -38.96 -55.03
C ALA A 12 9.00 -39.05 -53.52
N VAL A 13 10.24 -38.94 -53.06
CA VAL A 13 10.55 -38.69 -51.65
C VAL A 13 10.53 -37.18 -51.44
N VAL A 14 9.46 -36.66 -50.84
CA VAL A 14 9.38 -35.28 -50.37
C VAL A 14 10.10 -35.20 -49.02
N LEU A 15 11.28 -34.58 -48.98
CA LEU A 15 11.89 -34.15 -47.72
C LEU A 15 11.18 -32.87 -47.26
N ALA A 16 10.30 -33.00 -46.26
CA ALA A 16 9.75 -31.87 -45.54
C ALA A 16 10.77 -31.40 -44.47
N ALA A 17 11.40 -30.25 -44.69
CA ALA A 17 12.17 -29.57 -43.66
C ALA A 17 11.20 -28.90 -42.68
N ALA A 18 11.09 -29.44 -41.47
CA ALA A 18 10.31 -28.85 -40.40
C ALA A 18 11.11 -27.72 -39.73
N SER A 19 10.77 -26.47 -40.05
CA SER A 19 11.20 -25.30 -39.29
C SER A 19 10.44 -25.25 -37.96
N ALA A 20 11.11 -25.62 -36.88
CA ALA A 20 10.57 -25.50 -35.53
C ALA A 20 10.49 -24.02 -35.13
N GLY A 21 9.26 -23.49 -35.09
CA GLY A 21 8.99 -22.19 -34.49
C GLY A 21 9.19 -22.26 -32.98
N LEU A 22 10.11 -21.46 -32.45
CA LEU A 22 10.26 -21.24 -31.02
C LEU A 22 9.08 -20.40 -30.53
N ALA A 23 8.03 -21.08 -30.08
CA ALA A 23 6.97 -20.46 -29.29
C ALA A 23 7.59 -19.96 -27.98
N HIS A 24 7.66 -18.64 -27.81
CA HIS A 24 7.94 -18.04 -26.52
C HIS A 24 6.76 -18.36 -25.61
N ALA A 25 6.92 -19.36 -24.74
CA ALA A 25 6.02 -19.56 -23.62
C ALA A 25 6.09 -18.30 -22.74
N GLN A 26 5.02 -17.50 -22.75
CA GLN A 26 4.82 -16.51 -21.69
C GLN A 26 4.74 -17.28 -20.38
N VAL A 27 5.80 -17.19 -19.58
CA VAL A 27 5.79 -17.66 -18.21
C VAL A 27 4.80 -16.76 -17.48
N ALA A 28 3.57 -17.24 -17.33
CA ALA A 28 2.62 -16.64 -16.41
C ALA A 28 3.30 -16.57 -15.04
N SER A 29 3.47 -15.35 -14.52
CA SER A 29 3.96 -15.16 -13.17
C SER A 29 3.01 -15.92 -12.23
N PRO A 30 3.53 -16.74 -11.29
CA PRO A 30 2.65 -17.50 -10.39
C PRO A 30 1.74 -16.50 -9.69
N SER A 31 0.42 -16.76 -9.69
CA SER A 31 -0.50 -15.98 -8.88
C SER A 31 -0.02 -16.10 -7.44
N GLN A 32 0.53 -15.02 -6.90
CA GLN A 32 1.11 -15.02 -5.56
C GLN A 32 0.03 -15.47 -4.59
N ALA A 33 0.29 -16.56 -3.87
CA ALA A 33 -0.57 -16.98 -2.78
C ALA A 33 -0.74 -15.78 -1.84
N GLN A 34 -1.99 -15.44 -1.55
CA GLN A 34 -2.33 -14.32 -0.66
C GLN A 34 -1.57 -14.50 0.66
N ARG A 35 -0.75 -13.50 1.04
CA ARG A 35 0.01 -13.59 2.28
C ARG A 35 -0.95 -13.66 3.45
N LYS A 36 -0.50 -14.26 4.54
CA LYS A 36 -1.23 -14.19 5.80
C LYS A 36 -1.27 -12.74 6.30
N THR A 37 -2.37 -12.40 6.95
CA THR A 37 -2.61 -11.09 7.55
C THR A 37 -3.15 -11.27 8.97
N SER A 38 -2.93 -10.27 9.81
CA SER A 38 -3.54 -10.26 11.14
C SER A 38 -4.97 -9.78 10.99
N THR A 39 -5.85 -10.24 11.87
CA THR A 39 -7.21 -9.71 11.93
C THR A 39 -7.16 -8.29 12.48
N PRO A 40 -7.93 -7.33 11.91
CA PRO A 40 -8.03 -6.00 12.49
C PRO A 40 -8.40 -6.03 13.97
N TYR A 41 -7.76 -5.17 14.76
CA TYR A 41 -8.04 -5.08 16.20
C TYR A 41 -9.47 -4.58 16.46
N THR A 42 -10.21 -5.29 17.32
CA THR A 42 -11.62 -4.99 17.66
C THR A 42 -11.85 -4.70 19.15
N GLY A 43 -10.77 -4.53 19.93
CA GLY A 43 -10.85 -4.21 21.36
C GLY A 43 -10.95 -2.71 21.63
N ASP A 44 -10.70 -2.32 22.88
CA ASP A 44 -10.66 -0.91 23.27
C ASP A 44 -9.56 -0.15 22.51
N LEU A 45 -9.96 0.80 21.68
CA LEU A 45 -9.10 1.63 20.85
C LEU A 45 -8.17 2.55 21.67
N SER A 46 -8.49 2.80 22.95
CA SER A 46 -7.63 3.61 23.84
C SER A 46 -6.22 3.03 24.01
N ILE A 47 -6.03 1.73 23.74
CA ILE A 47 -4.72 1.07 23.74
C ILE A 47 -3.70 1.76 22.81
N PHE A 48 -4.17 2.40 21.73
CA PHE A 48 -3.33 3.09 20.76
C PHE A 48 -2.84 4.46 21.25
N ASP A 49 -3.34 4.95 22.39
CA ASP A 49 -2.98 6.24 22.99
C ASP A 49 -1.96 6.10 24.14
N SER A 50 -1.17 5.02 24.15
CA SER A 50 -0.17 4.78 25.20
C SER A 50 0.80 5.96 25.43
N PRO A 51 1.13 6.31 26.69
CA PRO A 51 2.08 7.38 27.00
C PRO A 51 3.45 7.17 26.34
N GLY A 52 4.04 8.27 25.85
CA GLY A 52 5.35 8.26 25.18
C GLY A 52 5.36 7.64 23.77
N ARG A 53 4.19 7.28 23.20
CA ARG A 53 4.10 6.78 21.81
C ARG A 53 4.66 7.78 20.80
N GLU A 54 4.45 9.08 21.06
CA GLU A 54 4.92 10.17 20.22
C GLU A 54 6.45 10.20 20.12
N ASP A 55 7.14 10.15 21.26
CA ASP A 55 8.60 10.16 21.33
C ASP A 55 9.19 8.88 20.74
N ARG A 56 8.57 7.72 21.04
CA ARG A 56 9.01 6.43 20.50
C ARG A 56 8.96 6.41 18.97
N LEU A 57 7.85 6.88 18.39
CA LEU A 57 7.67 6.92 16.94
C LEU A 57 8.37 8.10 16.27
N GLN A 58 8.83 9.09 17.05
CA GLN A 58 9.34 10.37 16.55
C GLN A 58 8.37 11.01 15.53
N ILE A 59 7.07 11.07 15.87
CA ILE A 59 6.03 11.34 14.86
C ILE A 59 6.17 12.69 14.14
N ASN A 60 6.74 13.70 14.80
CA ASN A 60 7.04 14.99 14.15
C ASN A 60 8.06 14.82 13.02
N ARG A 61 9.09 14.00 13.22
CA ARG A 61 10.07 13.66 12.18
C ARG A 61 9.45 12.88 11.03
N VAL A 62 8.51 11.98 11.32
CA VAL A 62 7.73 11.26 10.29
C VAL A 62 6.92 12.24 9.46
N MET A 63 6.21 13.17 10.11
CA MET A 63 5.44 14.22 9.43
C MET A 63 6.32 15.13 8.57
N ASP A 64 7.50 15.53 9.07
CA ASP A 64 8.44 16.34 8.31
C ASP A 64 8.97 15.61 7.06
N ILE A 65 9.29 14.32 7.19
CA ILE A 65 9.74 13.48 6.06
C ILE A 65 8.65 13.39 4.99
N LEU A 66 7.39 13.19 5.39
CA LEU A 66 6.24 13.12 4.47
C LEU A 66 5.76 14.48 3.97
N GLY A 67 6.44 15.58 4.33
CA GLY A 67 6.04 16.93 3.94
C GLY A 67 4.70 17.37 4.51
N ILE A 68 4.26 16.80 5.63
CA ILE A 68 3.01 17.14 6.31
C ILE A 68 3.17 18.48 7.03
N GLY A 69 2.41 19.48 6.57
CA GLY A 69 2.43 20.84 7.10
C GLY A 69 1.20 21.64 6.70
N PRO A 70 1.18 22.96 7.00
CA PRO A 70 0.03 23.81 6.75
C PRO A 70 -0.52 23.69 5.32
N GLY A 71 -1.83 23.54 5.18
CA GLY A 71 -2.51 23.46 3.87
C GLY A 71 -2.48 22.09 3.19
N LYS A 72 -1.79 21.11 3.75
CA LYS A 72 -1.70 19.76 3.17
C LYS A 72 -2.91 18.92 3.50
N ASN A 73 -3.29 18.08 2.53
CA ASN A 73 -4.30 17.05 2.75
C ASN A 73 -3.62 15.71 3.03
N VAL A 74 -3.94 15.09 4.17
CA VAL A 74 -3.29 13.87 4.66
C VAL A 74 -4.30 12.75 4.75
N ALA A 75 -3.94 11.54 4.34
CA ALA A 75 -4.71 10.33 4.62
C ALA A 75 -4.03 9.49 5.72
N ASP A 76 -4.76 9.25 6.81
CA ASP A 76 -4.42 8.31 7.87
C ASP A 76 -5.21 7.01 7.60
N ILE A 77 -4.58 6.00 6.99
CA ILE A 77 -5.27 4.75 6.61
C ILE A 77 -5.05 3.69 7.70
N GLY A 78 -6.15 3.21 8.27
CA GLY A 78 -6.17 2.45 9.51
C GLY A 78 -6.08 3.35 10.73
N ALA A 79 -6.85 4.43 10.74
CA ALA A 79 -6.75 5.50 11.72
C ALA A 79 -7.01 5.04 13.17
N GLY A 80 -7.74 3.94 13.39
CA GLY A 80 -7.97 3.35 14.71
C GLY A 80 -8.59 4.35 15.69
N SER A 81 -7.87 4.68 16.77
CA SER A 81 -8.33 5.67 17.76
C SER A 81 -8.23 7.14 17.28
N GLY A 82 -7.72 7.37 16.07
CA GLY A 82 -7.41 8.70 15.56
C GLY A 82 -6.14 9.33 16.15
N TRP A 83 -5.27 8.54 16.79
CA TRP A 83 -4.06 9.04 17.46
C TRP A 83 -3.15 9.84 16.52
N PHE A 84 -2.93 9.36 15.29
CA PHE A 84 -2.17 10.12 14.28
C PHE A 84 -3.03 11.21 13.65
N THR A 85 -4.28 10.87 13.28
CA THR A 85 -5.28 11.81 12.75
C THR A 85 -5.28 13.16 13.48
N VAL A 86 -5.42 13.20 14.81
CA VAL A 86 -5.51 14.46 15.55
C VAL A 86 -4.19 15.25 15.60
N ARG A 87 -3.05 14.57 15.45
CA ARG A 87 -1.72 15.22 15.37
C ARG A 87 -1.51 15.82 13.99
N ALA A 88 -1.81 15.06 12.96
CA ALA A 88 -1.80 15.54 11.58
C ALA A 88 -2.76 16.72 11.41
N ALA A 89 -3.96 16.66 12.00
CA ALA A 89 -4.97 17.73 11.91
C ALA A 89 -4.44 19.05 12.48
N ARG A 90 -3.77 19.01 13.64
CA ARG A 90 -3.10 20.19 14.21
C ARG A 90 -1.95 20.68 13.31
N ARG A 91 -1.15 19.76 12.76
CA ARG A 91 0.03 20.07 11.94
C ARG A 91 -0.33 20.74 10.60
N VAL A 92 -1.44 20.34 9.98
CA VAL A 92 -1.90 20.88 8.70
C VAL A 92 -2.72 22.16 8.83
N THR A 93 -3.08 22.54 10.06
CA THR A 93 -3.87 23.75 10.39
C THR A 93 -5.23 23.79 9.69
N GLU A 94 -5.99 24.86 9.89
CA GLU A 94 -7.33 25.03 9.33
C GLU A 94 -7.36 25.07 7.78
N THR A 95 -6.23 25.33 7.14
CA THR A 95 -6.12 25.35 5.67
C THR A 95 -5.88 23.98 5.05
N GLY A 96 -5.55 22.96 5.87
CA GLY A 96 -5.38 21.57 5.44
C GLY A 96 -6.52 20.67 5.89
N LEU A 97 -6.43 19.39 5.55
CA LEU A 97 -7.47 18.41 5.84
C LEU A 97 -6.86 17.05 6.16
N VAL A 98 -7.43 16.32 7.12
CA VAL A 98 -7.07 14.93 7.39
C VAL A 98 -8.24 14.01 7.08
N TYR A 99 -8.05 13.11 6.12
CA TYR A 99 -8.93 11.98 5.88
C TYR A 99 -8.54 10.84 6.81
N ALA A 100 -9.40 10.56 7.80
CA ALA A 100 -9.21 9.49 8.76
C ALA A 100 -9.95 8.25 8.28
N VAL A 101 -9.22 7.30 7.69
CA VAL A 101 -9.78 6.18 6.95
C VAL A 101 -9.67 4.92 7.80
N ASP A 102 -10.78 4.21 8.00
CA ASP A 102 -10.77 2.92 8.70
C ASP A 102 -11.87 2.01 8.16
N ILE A 103 -11.64 0.70 8.21
CA ILE A 103 -12.64 -0.32 7.81
C ILE A 103 -13.65 -0.59 8.92
N ASN A 104 -13.28 -0.30 10.18
CA ASN A 104 -14.13 -0.55 11.35
C ASN A 104 -15.07 0.66 11.62
N PRO A 105 -16.40 0.48 11.53
CA PRO A 105 -17.35 1.54 11.85
C PRO A 105 -17.22 2.10 13.29
N GLU A 106 -16.72 1.30 14.23
CA GLU A 106 -16.46 1.76 15.60
C GLU A 106 -15.29 2.73 15.69
N ALA A 107 -14.21 2.50 14.92
CA ALA A 107 -13.10 3.43 14.81
C ALA A 107 -13.57 4.76 14.23
N ILE A 108 -14.42 4.73 13.19
CA ILE A 108 -15.03 5.94 12.62
C ILE A 108 -15.79 6.74 13.67
N ARG A 109 -16.71 6.11 14.41
CA ARG A 109 -17.44 6.79 15.51
C ARG A 109 -16.50 7.33 16.59
N PHE A 110 -15.44 6.59 16.92
CA PHE A 110 -14.46 7.02 17.92
C PHE A 110 -13.71 8.28 17.45
N ILE A 111 -13.29 8.32 16.19
CA ILE A 111 -12.60 9.45 15.57
C ILE A 111 -13.52 10.67 15.48
N GLU A 112 -14.79 10.50 15.11
CA GLU A 112 -15.80 11.57 15.11
C GLU A 112 -15.92 12.21 16.49
N ASN A 113 -16.20 11.41 17.52
CA ASN A 113 -16.31 11.88 18.90
C ASN A 113 -15.02 12.55 19.40
N ARG A 114 -13.86 12.02 18.99
CA ARG A 114 -12.55 12.60 19.35
C ARG A 114 -12.34 13.96 18.68
N ALA A 115 -12.61 14.07 17.39
CA ALA A 115 -12.51 15.31 16.65
C ALA A 115 -13.44 16.40 17.23
N GLU A 116 -14.67 16.05 17.60
CA GLU A 116 -15.59 16.99 18.27
C GLU A 116 -15.06 17.46 19.62
N ARG A 117 -14.63 16.53 20.48
CA ARG A 117 -14.08 16.82 21.81
C ARG A 117 -12.80 17.65 21.76
N GLU A 118 -11.98 17.45 20.74
CA GLU A 118 -10.72 18.18 20.53
C GLU A 118 -10.90 19.44 19.65
N HIS A 119 -12.14 19.77 19.26
CA HIS A 119 -12.49 20.92 18.42
C HIS A 119 -11.73 20.98 17.08
N LEU A 120 -11.57 19.82 16.43
CA LEU A 120 -10.87 19.68 15.16
C LEU A 120 -11.86 19.67 13.98
N HIS A 121 -12.02 20.81 13.32
CA HIS A 121 -12.94 20.96 12.19
C HIS A 121 -12.40 20.45 10.85
N ASN A 122 -11.11 20.15 10.80
CA ASN A 122 -10.36 19.72 9.61
C ASN A 122 -10.07 18.20 9.59
N VAL A 123 -10.90 17.40 10.27
CA VAL A 123 -10.91 15.93 10.17
C VAL A 123 -12.12 15.48 9.36
N ARG A 124 -11.93 14.50 8.47
CA ARG A 124 -12.97 13.86 7.64
C ARG A 124 -12.85 12.34 7.77
N PRO A 125 -13.66 11.73 8.65
CA PRO A 125 -13.71 10.28 8.77
C PRO A 125 -14.28 9.63 7.50
N ILE A 126 -13.70 8.51 7.07
CA ILE A 126 -14.16 7.74 5.91
C ILE A 126 -14.19 6.26 6.29
N LEU A 127 -15.39 5.67 6.25
CA LEU A 127 -15.55 4.21 6.34
C LEU A 127 -15.11 3.58 5.00
N SER A 128 -13.99 2.87 5.01
CA SER A 128 -13.40 2.28 3.81
C SER A 128 -13.97 0.91 3.47
N LYS A 129 -13.52 0.36 2.34
CA LYS A 129 -13.62 -1.08 2.04
C LYS A 129 -12.28 -1.75 2.34
N ALA A 130 -12.26 -3.09 2.27
CA ALA A 130 -11.04 -3.87 2.48
C ALA A 130 -9.93 -3.56 1.46
N ASP A 131 -10.30 -3.14 0.26
CA ASP A 131 -9.40 -2.90 -0.87
C ASP A 131 -9.51 -1.50 -1.48
N ASP A 132 -10.30 -0.61 -0.89
CA ASP A 132 -10.50 0.75 -1.40
C ASP A 132 -10.63 1.75 -0.24
N PRO A 133 -9.73 2.73 -0.13
CA PRO A 133 -9.80 3.75 0.92
C PRO A 133 -10.98 4.74 0.72
N LEU A 134 -11.63 4.73 -0.45
CA LEU A 134 -12.73 5.64 -0.81
C LEU A 134 -12.38 7.13 -0.67
N LEU A 135 -11.10 7.44 -0.86
CA LEU A 135 -10.59 8.80 -0.85
C LEU A 135 -11.01 9.54 -2.14
N PRO A 136 -11.27 10.85 -2.08
CA PRO A 136 -11.58 11.64 -3.27
C PRO A 136 -10.40 11.69 -4.24
N ALA A 137 -10.67 11.71 -5.54
CA ALA A 137 -9.64 11.79 -6.57
C ALA A 137 -8.78 13.08 -6.44
N ASN A 138 -7.47 12.96 -6.70
CA ASN A 138 -6.49 14.07 -6.73
C ASN A 138 -6.57 15.01 -5.50
N SER A 139 -6.77 14.45 -4.31
CA SER A 139 -7.07 15.20 -3.09
C SER A 139 -6.02 15.08 -1.99
N VAL A 140 -5.08 14.14 -2.08
CA VAL A 140 -4.16 13.78 -0.99
C VAL A 140 -2.72 14.15 -1.33
N ASP A 141 -2.05 14.86 -0.42
CA ASP A 141 -0.64 15.25 -0.50
C ASP A 141 0.30 14.29 0.22
N ALA A 142 -0.17 13.59 1.26
CA ALA A 142 0.63 12.63 2.01
C ALA A 142 -0.26 11.53 2.60
N VAL A 143 0.27 10.31 2.70
CA VAL A 143 -0.42 9.15 3.27
C VAL A 143 0.44 8.54 4.37
N LEU A 144 -0.17 8.13 5.48
CA LEU A 144 0.47 7.28 6.47
C LEU A 144 -0.37 6.03 6.73
N LEU A 145 0.28 4.86 6.69
CA LEU A 145 -0.22 3.61 7.27
C LEU A 145 0.65 3.26 8.47
N LEU A 146 0.15 3.54 9.67
CA LEU A 146 0.89 3.38 10.92
C LEU A 146 0.40 2.15 11.68
N LYS A 147 1.19 1.07 11.65
CA LYS A 147 0.87 -0.22 12.28
C LYS A 147 -0.43 -0.85 11.75
N THR A 148 -0.74 -0.62 10.47
CA THR A 148 -1.97 -1.12 9.83
C THR A 148 -1.67 -2.09 8.68
N TYR A 149 -0.54 -1.92 7.99
CA TYR A 149 -0.31 -2.61 6.71
C TYR A 149 -0.33 -4.14 6.83
N HIS A 150 0.12 -4.69 7.95
CA HIS A 150 0.05 -6.13 8.23
C HIS A 150 -1.38 -6.70 8.31
N GLU A 151 -2.40 -5.87 8.55
CA GLU A 151 -3.82 -6.25 8.62
C GLU A 151 -4.54 -6.14 7.27
N VAL A 152 -3.94 -5.46 6.28
CA VAL A 152 -4.56 -5.25 4.97
C VAL A 152 -4.60 -6.56 4.19
N GLU A 153 -5.81 -7.07 3.94
CA GLU A 153 -6.07 -8.35 3.27
C GLU A 153 -5.63 -8.36 1.79
N LYS A 154 -5.80 -7.22 1.11
CA LYS A 154 -5.54 -7.04 -0.32
C LYS A 154 -4.62 -5.83 -0.58
N PRO A 155 -3.36 -5.87 -0.10
CA PRO A 155 -2.49 -4.70 -0.03
C PRO A 155 -2.19 -4.10 -1.40
N VAL A 156 -1.91 -4.93 -2.40
CA VAL A 156 -1.64 -4.47 -3.78
C VAL A 156 -2.85 -3.78 -4.40
N ILE A 157 -4.07 -4.26 -4.12
CA ILE A 157 -5.31 -3.67 -4.65
C ILE A 157 -5.60 -2.34 -3.94
N LEU A 158 -5.49 -2.30 -2.60
CA LEU A 158 -5.62 -1.06 -1.83
C LEU A 158 -4.66 0.01 -2.33
N LEU A 159 -3.38 -0.35 -2.49
CA LEU A 159 -2.37 0.58 -3.00
C LEU A 159 -2.66 1.01 -4.45
N ARG A 160 -3.19 0.14 -5.32
CA ARG A 160 -3.60 0.52 -6.68
C ARG A 160 -4.78 1.50 -6.67
N ASN A 161 -5.79 1.26 -5.85
CA ASN A 161 -6.98 2.11 -5.74
C ASN A 161 -6.63 3.48 -5.12
N LEU A 162 -5.67 3.52 -4.20
CA LEU A 162 -5.15 4.76 -3.62
C LEU A 162 -4.59 5.72 -4.67
N ARG A 163 -4.03 5.22 -5.79
CA ARG A 163 -3.35 6.04 -6.81
C ARG A 163 -4.20 7.21 -7.32
N ALA A 164 -5.49 6.97 -7.54
CA ALA A 164 -6.40 7.99 -8.10
C ALA A 164 -6.60 9.18 -7.14
N SER A 165 -6.33 9.00 -5.85
CA SER A 165 -6.51 10.01 -4.81
C SER A 165 -5.27 10.89 -4.60
N LEU A 166 -4.10 10.43 -5.07
CA LEU A 166 -2.83 11.09 -4.86
C LEU A 166 -2.65 12.31 -5.78
N ARG A 167 -2.23 13.43 -5.21
CA ARG A 167 -1.71 14.58 -5.96
C ARG A 167 -0.32 14.27 -6.50
N ALA A 168 0.09 15.01 -7.52
CA ALA A 168 1.46 14.97 -8.01
C ALA A 168 2.44 15.29 -6.86
N GLY A 169 3.46 14.43 -6.69
CA GLY A 169 4.45 14.58 -5.62
C GLY A 169 4.00 14.06 -4.25
N ALA A 170 2.84 13.40 -4.13
CA ALA A 170 2.42 12.81 -2.88
C ALA A 170 3.30 11.62 -2.48
N GLU A 171 3.63 11.55 -1.19
CA GLU A 171 4.39 10.45 -0.60
C GLU A 171 3.52 9.57 0.29
N ILE A 172 3.83 8.28 0.30
CA ILE A 172 3.18 7.26 1.12
C ILE A 172 4.19 6.73 2.14
N GLY A 173 3.89 6.97 3.41
CA GLY A 173 4.59 6.40 4.54
C GLY A 173 3.96 5.10 5.01
N ILE A 174 4.77 4.06 5.22
CA ILE A 174 4.35 2.82 5.89
C ILE A 174 5.27 2.57 7.07
N ILE A 175 4.70 2.58 8.27
CA ILE A 175 5.41 2.23 9.50
C ILE A 175 4.84 0.91 10.02
N ASP A 176 5.67 -0.13 10.08
CA ASP A 176 5.28 -1.43 10.63
C ASP A 176 6.45 -2.09 11.35
N ARG A 177 6.20 -3.23 12.01
CA ARG A 177 7.26 -4.09 12.54
C ARG A 177 7.50 -5.27 11.61
N ASN A 178 8.72 -5.79 11.59
CA ASN A 178 9.01 -7.04 10.92
C ASN A 178 8.20 -8.19 11.54
N GLY A 179 7.60 -9.02 10.69
CA GLY A 179 6.76 -10.13 11.08
C GLY A 179 6.35 -11.01 9.90
N ASN A 180 5.52 -12.02 10.17
CA ASN A 180 5.10 -13.02 9.19
C ASN A 180 3.66 -12.82 8.70
N GLY A 181 3.01 -11.73 9.10
CA GLY A 181 1.62 -11.41 8.80
C GLY A 181 0.65 -11.84 9.90
N GLU A 182 0.92 -12.89 10.68
CA GLU A 182 0.01 -13.39 11.73
C GLU A 182 0.30 -12.79 13.11
N ASN A 183 1.45 -12.16 13.28
CA ASN A 183 1.95 -11.68 14.56
C ASN A 183 1.89 -10.15 14.69
N HIS A 184 0.94 -9.48 14.04
CA HIS A 184 0.86 -8.02 13.96
C HIS A 184 2.16 -7.36 13.47
N GLY A 185 2.72 -7.94 12.41
CA GLY A 185 3.90 -7.44 11.73
C GLY A 185 4.07 -8.09 10.36
N VAL A 186 4.79 -7.42 9.47
CA VAL A 186 5.03 -7.84 8.10
C VAL A 186 6.45 -7.47 7.71
N GLY A 187 7.17 -8.37 7.02
CA GLY A 187 8.55 -8.10 6.64
C GLY A 187 8.64 -6.93 5.64
N LYS A 188 9.57 -6.00 5.84
CA LYS A 188 9.76 -4.84 4.95
C LYS A 188 9.90 -5.19 3.47
N ASN A 189 10.58 -6.30 3.15
CA ASN A 189 10.76 -6.75 1.76
C ASN A 189 9.44 -7.16 1.10
N VAL A 190 8.47 -7.63 1.88
CA VAL A 190 7.11 -7.92 1.40
C VAL A 190 6.40 -6.62 1.04
N VAL A 191 6.45 -5.62 1.93
CA VAL A 191 5.85 -4.29 1.68
C VAL A 191 6.46 -3.63 0.45
N VAL A 192 7.78 -3.63 0.31
CA VAL A 192 8.47 -3.05 -0.84
C VAL A 192 8.06 -3.75 -2.15
N ARG A 193 7.96 -5.08 -2.15
CA ARG A 193 7.52 -5.84 -3.32
C ARG A 193 6.07 -5.53 -3.69
N GLU A 194 5.15 -5.56 -2.73
CA GLU A 194 3.73 -5.29 -2.95
C GLU A 194 3.49 -3.85 -3.43
N ALA A 195 4.20 -2.87 -2.85
CA ALA A 195 4.18 -1.48 -3.32
C ALA A 195 4.71 -1.36 -4.76
N ALA A 196 5.79 -2.06 -5.10
CA ALA A 196 6.33 -2.09 -6.45
C ALA A 196 5.35 -2.66 -7.48
N GLU A 197 4.62 -3.72 -7.11
CA GLU A 197 3.55 -4.34 -7.91
C GLU A 197 2.32 -3.44 -8.07
N ALA A 198 2.07 -2.55 -7.11
CA ALA A 198 1.02 -1.55 -7.16
C ALA A 198 1.40 -0.30 -7.97
N GLY A 199 2.66 -0.19 -8.41
CA GLY A 199 3.15 0.92 -9.23
C GLY A 199 3.88 2.02 -8.45
N TYR A 200 4.37 1.71 -7.25
CA TYR A 200 5.15 2.63 -6.42
C TYR A 200 6.64 2.29 -6.46
N VAL A 201 7.48 3.25 -6.10
CA VAL A 201 8.91 3.09 -5.92
C VAL A 201 9.29 3.51 -4.50
N LEU A 202 10.18 2.74 -3.86
CA LEU A 202 10.75 3.10 -2.57
C LEU A 202 11.70 4.28 -2.76
N THR A 203 11.47 5.38 -2.06
CA THR A 203 12.29 6.60 -2.12
C THR A 203 13.18 6.75 -0.90
N ALA A 204 12.74 6.27 0.27
CA ALA A 204 13.54 6.26 1.49
C ALA A 204 13.13 5.13 2.46
N GLN A 205 14.05 4.76 3.36
CA GLN A 205 13.80 3.84 4.47
C GLN A 205 14.51 4.34 5.73
N TYR A 206 13.85 4.19 6.87
CA TYR A 206 14.38 4.55 8.19
C TYR A 206 14.05 3.48 9.23
N ASP A 207 14.79 3.47 10.33
CA ASP A 207 14.68 2.54 11.47
C ASP A 207 14.54 3.26 12.82
N PHE A 208 14.38 4.58 12.82
CA PHE A 208 14.33 5.39 14.05
C PHE A 208 13.02 5.25 14.84
N VAL A 209 11.97 4.69 14.24
CA VAL A 209 10.60 4.65 14.80
C VAL A 209 10.47 3.72 16.01
N LYS A 210 11.52 2.94 16.33
CA LYS A 210 11.68 2.26 17.61
C LYS A 210 13.13 1.84 17.84
N GLY A 211 13.66 2.08 19.03
CA GLY A 211 15.06 1.78 19.36
C GLY A 211 15.45 0.29 19.39
N ASP A 212 14.48 -0.63 19.30
CA ASP A 212 14.73 -2.07 19.24
C ASP A 212 15.04 -2.59 17.83
N GLY A 213 14.95 -1.73 16.79
CA GLY A 213 15.22 -2.08 15.40
C GLY A 213 14.19 -3.03 14.77
N MET A 214 13.08 -3.33 15.47
CA MET A 214 12.03 -4.22 14.97
C MET A 214 11.08 -3.49 14.03
N ASP A 215 10.95 -2.17 14.21
CA ASP A 215 10.09 -1.31 13.44
C ASP A 215 10.87 -0.63 12.31
N TYR A 216 10.20 -0.42 11.19
CA TYR A 216 10.73 0.32 10.04
C TYR A 216 9.77 1.41 9.61
N PHE A 217 10.29 2.39 8.89
CA PHE A 217 9.53 3.39 8.18
C PHE A 217 9.97 3.40 6.72
N LEU A 218 9.06 3.09 5.81
CA LEU A 218 9.28 3.10 4.37
C LEU A 218 8.53 4.27 3.75
N VAL A 219 9.18 4.99 2.84
CA VAL A 219 8.57 6.08 2.07
C VAL A 219 8.54 5.68 0.61
N PHE A 220 7.37 5.84 0.00
CA PHE A 220 7.13 5.50 -1.40
C PHE A 220 6.57 6.70 -2.16
N ALA A 221 6.87 6.74 -3.45
CA ALA A 221 6.23 7.65 -4.41
C ALA A 221 5.65 6.86 -5.57
N LEU A 222 4.70 7.45 -6.29
CA LEU A 222 4.17 6.84 -7.52
C LEU A 222 5.28 6.79 -8.58
N LYS A 223 5.39 5.66 -9.31
CA LYS A 223 6.28 5.61 -10.47
C LYS A 223 5.82 6.65 -11.52
N PRO A 224 6.76 7.41 -12.12
CA PRO A 224 6.45 8.33 -13.21
C PRO A 224 5.80 7.62 -14.41
#